data_AF-A0A7J8MWZ9-F1
#
_entry.id   AF-A0A7J8MWZ9-F1
#
_cell.length_a   1.000
_cell.length_b   1.000
_cell.length_c   1.000
_cell.angle_alpha   90.00
_cell.angle_beta   90.00
_cell.angle_gamma   90.00
#
_symmetry.space_group_name_H-M   'P 1'
#
loop_
_entity.id
_entity.type
_entity.pdbx_description
1 polymer ?
#
loop_
_entity_poly.entity_id
_entity_poly.type
_entity_poly.pdbx_seq_one_letter_code
_entity_poly.pdbx_strand_id
1 'polypeptide(L)'
;MTKAKSHSVAGSIDPNKNGLHHHHQDGNDVVFDPSSMSLGDDSKSGVPRSPATANLSRKKATPPQPAKKLVIKFVKAKPTMPTNFEEETWAKLKSAINAIFLKQPDSCDLEKLYQDVNNLCLHKLGGSLYQRIEKECEEHISAALRSLVGQSPDLVVFLSLVEKCWQDLCDQMLMIRSIALYLDRTYVKQTPNVRSLWDMGLQLFRKHLSLAPEVDHKTVTGLLRMIESERLGEAVDRTLINHLLQMFTALGIYSGSFEKPFLECTSEFYAAEGTKYMQQYDVPDYLKHVETRLHEEHERCLLYLGDLTRKPLIATVERQLLERHIHAILDKGFMMLMDGYRIEDLQRMYSLFSRVNSLEPLRQAVSSYIRRTGQGIVMDEEKDKDMVPSLLEFKASLDSIWEESFSKNEGFCNHIRDAFEHLINIRQNRPAELIAKFLDEKLRAGNK
;
A
#
# COMPACT_ATOMS: atom_id res chain seq x y z
N MET A 1 -47.95 2.15 -51.83
CA MET A 1 -49.24 1.92 -51.12
C MET A 1 -49.16 2.57 -49.72
N THR A 2 -50.30 2.71 -49.02
CA THR A 2 -50.49 2.91 -47.54
C THR A 2 -49.26 3.31 -46.69
N LYS A 3 -49.21 4.53 -46.11
CA LYS A 3 -49.77 4.95 -44.78
C LYS A 3 -49.11 4.25 -43.57
N ALA A 4 -48.73 4.91 -42.47
CA ALA A 4 -48.86 6.31 -41.98
C ALA A 4 -47.60 6.68 -41.12
N LYS A 5 -47.22 7.91 -40.70
CA LYS A 5 -47.89 9.03 -39.98
C LYS A 5 -48.58 8.61 -38.66
N SER A 6 -48.53 9.30 -37.52
CA SER A 6 -47.82 10.50 -36.98
C SER A 6 -48.28 10.69 -35.50
N HIS A 7 -47.71 11.45 -34.54
CA HIS A 7 -46.70 12.53 -34.45
C HIS A 7 -45.99 12.48 -33.04
N SER A 8 -44.87 13.17 -32.75
CA SER A 8 -44.68 14.48 -32.04
C SER A 8 -45.39 14.66 -30.66
N VAL A 9 -44.87 15.38 -29.64
CA VAL A 9 -43.61 16.17 -29.52
C VAL A 9 -43.13 16.33 -28.04
N ALA A 10 -41.92 16.91 -27.88
CA ALA A 10 -41.09 17.19 -26.70
C ALA A 10 -41.70 17.61 -25.33
N GLY A 11 -40.87 17.46 -24.28
CA GLY A 11 -40.99 18.16 -22.98
C GLY A 11 -39.75 17.93 -22.09
N SER A 12 -38.91 18.96 -21.90
CA SER A 12 -37.79 18.94 -20.94
C SER A 12 -38.26 19.40 -19.56
N ILE A 13 -37.56 18.99 -18.48
CA ILE A 13 -37.30 19.77 -17.25
C ILE A 13 -36.30 19.01 -16.35
N ASP A 14 -35.26 19.71 -15.92
CA ASP A 14 -34.47 19.40 -14.71
C ASP A 14 -35.05 20.25 -13.56
N PRO A 15 -35.13 19.73 -12.32
CA PRO A 15 -34.24 20.33 -11.32
C PRO A 15 -33.75 19.40 -10.19
N ASN A 16 -32.54 19.71 -9.74
CA ASN A 16 -31.85 19.15 -8.57
C ASN A 16 -32.43 19.65 -7.22
N LYS A 17 -32.81 18.73 -6.29
CA LYS A 17 -32.36 18.75 -4.86
C LYS A 17 -32.93 17.64 -3.94
N ASN A 18 -32.01 17.06 -3.16
CA ASN A 18 -32.09 16.55 -1.77
C ASN A 18 -33.19 15.55 -1.34
N GLY A 19 -32.76 14.39 -0.82
CA GLY A 19 -33.59 13.52 0.05
C GLY A 19 -32.83 12.26 0.53
N LEU A 20 -32.40 12.22 1.80
CA LEU A 20 -31.65 11.06 2.34
C LEU A 20 -32.56 9.85 2.58
N HIS A 21 -32.19 8.70 2.02
CA HIS A 21 -31.71 7.51 2.77
C HIS A 21 -31.59 6.31 1.83
N HIS A 22 -30.37 5.78 1.66
CA HIS A 22 -30.18 4.41 1.19
C HIS A 22 -29.51 3.60 2.29
N HIS A 23 -30.03 2.39 2.53
CA HIS A 23 -29.41 1.43 3.44
C HIS A 23 -28.07 0.99 2.84
N HIS A 24 -26.96 1.25 3.53
CA HIS A 24 -25.77 0.43 3.31
C HIS A 24 -26.07 -0.98 3.83
N GLN A 25 -25.69 -1.97 3.02
CA GLN A 25 -25.80 -3.38 3.33
C GLN A 25 -24.37 -3.90 3.37
N ASP A 26 -23.75 -3.87 4.55
CA ASP A 26 -22.34 -4.22 4.72
C ASP A 26 -22.10 -5.70 4.37
N GLY A 27 -21.09 -5.94 3.53
CA GLY A 27 -20.50 -7.26 3.35
C GLY A 27 -19.53 -7.55 4.50
N ASN A 28 -19.69 -8.70 5.15
CA ASN A 28 -18.78 -9.15 6.20
C ASN A 28 -17.45 -9.67 5.60
N ASP A 29 -16.50 -8.77 5.32
CA ASP A 29 -15.09 -9.14 5.18
C ASP A 29 -14.42 -9.15 6.57
N VAL A 30 -14.13 -10.35 7.08
CA VAL A 30 -13.60 -10.55 8.43
C VAL A 30 -12.08 -10.42 8.44
N VAL A 31 -11.59 -9.19 8.50
CA VAL A 31 -10.17 -8.90 8.79
C VAL A 31 -9.91 -9.00 10.30
N PHE A 32 -8.78 -9.58 10.68
CA PHE A 32 -8.54 -10.12 12.02
C PHE A 32 -7.54 -9.26 12.83
N ASP A 33 -7.93 -8.77 14.02
CA ASP A 33 -7.01 -8.16 15.00
C ASP A 33 -6.97 -8.99 16.31
N PRO A 34 -5.84 -9.65 16.62
CA PRO A 34 -5.67 -10.43 17.86
C PRO A 34 -5.22 -9.59 19.07
N SER A 35 -5.10 -8.26 18.96
CA SER A 35 -4.44 -7.40 19.97
C SER A 35 -5.35 -6.92 21.10
N SER A 36 -6.66 -7.09 20.97
CA SER A 36 -7.69 -6.28 21.65
C SER A 36 -8.23 -6.83 22.99
N MET A 37 -7.42 -7.56 23.78
CA MET A 37 -7.76 -7.90 25.18
C MET A 37 -6.60 -7.69 26.15
N SER A 38 -6.39 -6.42 26.53
CA SER A 38 -5.64 -6.02 27.73
C SER A 38 -6.57 -5.28 28.68
N LEU A 39 -6.93 -5.90 29.80
CA LEU A 39 -7.70 -5.26 30.88
C LEU A 39 -6.74 -4.81 31.98
N GLY A 40 -6.75 -3.51 32.28
CA GLY A 40 -5.81 -2.89 33.22
C GLY A 40 -6.14 -3.14 34.69
N ASP A 41 -5.08 -3.12 35.50
CA ASP A 41 -5.14 -2.87 36.94
C ASP A 41 -5.33 -1.37 37.19
N ASP A 42 -6.22 -0.99 38.12
CA ASP A 42 -6.19 0.35 38.71
C ASP A 42 -6.86 0.39 40.10
N SER A 43 -6.48 1.37 40.93
CA SER A 43 -6.72 1.33 42.38
C SER A 43 -6.88 2.70 43.06
N LYS A 44 -7.87 2.77 43.97
CA LYS A 44 -8.11 3.78 45.05
C LYS A 44 -8.96 5.03 44.73
N SER A 45 -10.08 5.15 45.45
CA SER A 45 -10.58 6.37 46.11
C SER A 45 -11.60 5.95 47.21
N GLY A 46 -12.04 6.75 48.19
CA GLY A 46 -11.72 8.15 48.48
C GLY A 46 -12.23 8.76 49.81
N VAL A 47 -12.87 7.99 50.73
CA VAL A 47 -13.39 8.43 52.07
C VAL A 47 -14.44 9.60 52.04
N PRO A 48 -15.01 10.13 53.15
CA PRO A 48 -15.34 9.59 54.49
C PRO A 48 -16.78 9.91 55.03
N ARG A 49 -17.32 9.11 55.98
CA ARG A 49 -17.79 9.52 57.34
C ARG A 49 -18.65 8.45 58.07
N SER A 50 -18.78 8.64 59.38
CA SER A 50 -19.35 7.73 60.41
C SER A 50 -20.58 8.39 61.10
N PRO A 51 -21.17 7.88 62.22
CA PRO A 51 -20.98 6.60 62.93
C PRO A 51 -22.28 5.86 63.34
N ALA A 52 -22.15 4.62 63.82
CA ALA A 52 -23.10 3.97 64.75
C ALA A 52 -22.33 3.06 65.72
N THR A 53 -22.78 2.96 66.98
CA THR A 53 -21.99 2.39 68.09
C THR A 53 -22.52 1.05 68.61
N ALA A 54 -21.62 0.08 68.84
CA ALA A 54 -21.81 -0.96 69.87
C ALA A 54 -20.45 -1.47 70.38
N ASN A 55 -20.37 -1.73 71.68
CA ASN A 55 -19.17 -2.22 72.39
C ASN A 55 -18.86 -3.69 72.04
N LEU A 56 -17.61 -4.14 72.23
CA LEU A 56 -17.26 -5.12 73.29
C LEU A 56 -15.75 -5.50 73.35
N SER A 57 -15.20 -5.40 74.56
CA SER A 57 -14.21 -6.29 75.18
C SER A 57 -12.98 -6.80 74.39
N ARG A 58 -11.84 -6.15 74.67
CA ARG A 58 -10.46 -6.55 74.35
C ARG A 58 -10.13 -8.00 74.75
N LYS A 59 -10.12 -8.95 73.80
CA LYS A 59 -9.50 -10.29 73.97
C LYS A 59 -8.06 -10.29 73.44
N LYS A 60 -7.17 -11.08 74.06
CA LYS A 60 -5.79 -11.28 73.60
C LYS A 60 -5.78 -11.96 72.23
N ALA A 61 -4.83 -11.59 71.36
CA ALA A 61 -4.63 -12.25 70.09
C ALA A 61 -4.08 -13.67 70.28
N THR A 62 -4.70 -14.64 69.62
CA THR A 62 -4.16 -16.00 69.45
C THR A 62 -3.35 -16.04 68.16
N PRO A 63 -2.13 -16.59 68.11
CA PRO A 63 -1.41 -16.74 66.85
C PRO A 63 -2.16 -17.69 65.90
N PRO A 64 -2.07 -17.48 64.58
CA PRO A 64 -2.76 -18.34 63.60
C PRO A 64 -2.24 -19.77 63.68
N GLN A 65 -3.16 -20.75 63.71
CA GLN A 65 -2.78 -22.16 63.63
C GLN A 65 -2.15 -22.46 62.25
N PRO A 66 -1.11 -23.30 62.17
CA PRO A 66 -0.56 -23.72 60.88
C PRO A 66 -1.64 -24.44 60.06
N ALA A 67 -1.70 -24.12 58.76
CA ALA A 67 -2.72 -24.66 57.86
C ALA A 67 -2.70 -26.20 57.87
N LYS A 68 -3.86 -26.82 58.17
CA LYS A 68 -4.01 -28.27 58.28
C LYS A 68 -3.79 -28.94 56.92
N LYS A 69 -2.59 -29.48 56.69
CA LYS A 69 -2.31 -30.30 55.50
C LYS A 69 -3.20 -31.54 55.49
N LEU A 70 -4.12 -31.62 54.52
CA LEU A 70 -4.91 -32.82 54.26
C LEU A 70 -4.00 -33.91 53.68
N VAL A 71 -3.81 -35.00 54.43
CA VAL A 71 -3.04 -36.17 53.99
C VAL A 71 -4.01 -37.25 53.51
N ILE A 72 -4.17 -37.37 52.19
CA ILE A 72 -4.95 -38.44 51.57
C ILE A 72 -4.16 -39.75 51.67
N LYS A 73 -4.72 -40.74 52.38
CA LYS A 73 -4.14 -42.09 52.49
C LYS A 73 -4.49 -42.91 51.25
N PHE A 74 -3.55 -42.99 50.30
CA PHE A 74 -3.68 -43.88 49.14
C PHE A 74 -3.33 -45.33 49.52
N VAL A 75 -4.22 -46.28 49.19
CA VAL A 75 -4.07 -47.73 49.49
C VAL A 75 -3.46 -48.50 48.31
N LYS A 76 -3.25 -47.84 47.17
CA LYS A 76 -2.53 -48.36 46.01
C LYS A 76 -1.35 -47.44 45.67
N ALA A 77 -0.30 -48.01 45.10
CA ALA A 77 0.86 -47.23 44.65
C ALA A 77 0.45 -46.16 43.64
N LYS A 78 1.19 -45.06 43.61
CA LYS A 78 0.99 -43.96 42.64
C LYS A 78 1.04 -44.57 41.22
N PRO A 79 -0.01 -44.41 40.38
CA PRO A 79 -0.02 -45.03 39.06
C PRO A 79 1.14 -44.47 38.22
N THR A 80 2.11 -45.33 37.95
CA THR A 80 3.19 -45.05 37.00
C THR A 80 2.66 -45.22 35.59
N MET A 81 3.08 -44.33 34.69
CA MET A 81 2.73 -44.41 33.27
C MET A 81 3.20 -45.76 32.68
N PRO A 82 2.42 -46.38 31.78
CA PRO A 82 2.93 -47.44 30.93
C PRO A 82 4.16 -46.93 30.18
N THR A 83 5.24 -47.70 30.14
CA THR A 83 6.49 -47.32 29.44
C THR A 83 6.29 -47.04 27.96
N ASN A 84 5.26 -47.63 27.36
CA ASN A 84 4.94 -47.47 25.95
C ASN A 84 4.05 -46.24 25.65
N PHE A 85 3.50 -45.56 26.67
CA PHE A 85 2.47 -44.54 26.45
C PHE A 85 2.94 -43.37 25.59
N GLU A 86 4.22 -42.95 25.70
CA GLU A 86 4.78 -41.91 24.84
C GLU A 86 4.82 -42.36 23.37
N GLU A 87 5.28 -43.58 23.08
CA GLU A 87 5.40 -44.07 21.70
C GLU A 87 4.06 -44.49 21.09
N GLU A 88 3.15 -45.12 21.85
CA GLU A 88 1.81 -45.49 21.37
C GLU A 88 0.97 -44.24 21.07
N THR A 89 1.06 -43.20 21.90
CA THR A 89 0.36 -41.93 21.67
C THR A 89 1.05 -41.11 20.58
N TRP A 90 2.39 -41.12 20.50
CA TRP A 90 3.11 -40.51 19.40
C TRP A 90 2.80 -41.19 18.06
N ALA A 91 2.67 -42.51 18.00
CA ALA A 91 2.32 -43.23 16.78
C ALA A 91 0.95 -42.81 16.23
N LYS A 92 -0.07 -42.63 17.10
CA LYS A 92 -1.37 -42.04 16.72
C LYS A 92 -1.19 -40.63 16.16
N LEU A 93 -0.49 -39.75 16.89
CA LEU A 93 -0.33 -38.35 16.49
C LEU A 93 0.47 -38.20 15.18
N LYS A 94 1.52 -39.00 14.97
CA LYS A 94 2.24 -39.08 13.70
C LYS A 94 1.33 -39.56 12.57
N SER A 95 0.47 -40.55 12.82
CA SER A 95 -0.54 -40.98 11.84
C SER A 95 -1.52 -39.85 11.49
N ALA A 96 -1.99 -39.09 12.47
CA ALA A 96 -2.87 -37.93 12.26
C ALA A 96 -2.17 -36.81 11.47
N ILE A 97 -0.94 -36.44 11.87
CA ILE A 97 -0.11 -35.45 11.16
C ILE A 97 0.14 -35.87 9.71
N ASN A 98 0.43 -37.15 9.46
CA ASN A 98 0.58 -37.69 8.11
C ASN A 98 -0.73 -37.64 7.32
N ALA A 99 -1.88 -37.96 7.92
CA ALA A 99 -3.18 -37.85 7.27
C ALA A 99 -3.50 -36.40 6.89
N ILE A 100 -3.18 -35.44 7.76
CA ILE A 100 -3.32 -33.99 7.51
C ILE A 100 -2.45 -33.55 6.32
N PHE A 101 -1.14 -33.88 6.32
CA PHE A 101 -0.24 -33.52 5.21
C PHE A 101 -0.63 -34.20 3.88
N LEU A 102 -1.14 -35.44 3.92
CA LEU A 102 -1.61 -36.17 2.74
C LEU A 102 -3.06 -35.83 2.33
N LYS A 103 -3.76 -34.95 3.07
CA LYS A 103 -5.19 -34.63 2.90
C LYS A 103 -6.11 -35.86 2.88
N GLN A 104 -5.78 -36.86 3.70
CA GLN A 104 -6.54 -38.09 3.86
C GLN A 104 -7.47 -38.01 5.10
N PRO A 105 -8.63 -38.70 5.08
CA PRO A 105 -9.49 -38.77 6.26
C PRO A 105 -8.79 -39.54 7.38
N ASP A 106 -8.59 -38.90 8.53
CA ASP A 106 -8.08 -39.58 9.72
C ASP A 106 -9.14 -40.55 10.28
N SER A 107 -8.67 -41.67 10.83
CA SER A 107 -9.45 -42.64 11.59
C SER A 107 -9.56 -42.28 13.08
N CYS A 108 -8.72 -41.36 13.56
CA CYS A 108 -8.73 -40.85 14.91
C CYS A 108 -9.71 -39.68 15.10
N ASP A 109 -10.27 -39.61 16.30
CA ASP A 109 -11.16 -38.54 16.74
C ASP A 109 -10.34 -37.36 17.28
N LEU A 110 -10.56 -36.15 16.74
CA LEU A 110 -9.80 -34.94 17.07
C LEU A 110 -9.81 -34.62 18.58
N GLU A 111 -10.92 -34.87 19.27
CA GLU A 111 -11.02 -34.68 20.72
C GLU A 111 -10.12 -35.66 21.48
N LYS A 112 -10.00 -36.90 21.00
CA LYS A 112 -9.09 -37.90 21.58
C LYS A 112 -7.63 -37.54 21.35
N LEU A 113 -7.28 -37.05 20.16
CA LEU A 113 -5.93 -36.58 19.84
C LEU A 113 -5.54 -35.37 20.71
N TYR A 114 -6.45 -34.42 20.91
CA TYR A 114 -6.24 -33.28 21.83
C TYR A 114 -6.06 -33.74 23.30
N GLN A 115 -6.87 -34.68 23.77
CA GLN A 115 -6.72 -35.27 25.11
C GLN A 115 -5.39 -36.02 25.26
N ASP A 116 -4.97 -36.77 24.25
CA ASP A 116 -3.68 -37.46 24.20
C ASP A 116 -2.48 -36.49 24.25
N VAL A 117 -2.53 -35.38 23.52
CA VAL A 117 -1.52 -34.30 23.61
C VAL A 117 -1.50 -33.65 25.00
N ASN A 118 -2.68 -33.33 25.56
CA ASN A 118 -2.82 -32.77 26.91
C ASN A 118 -2.19 -33.71 27.97
N ASN A 119 -2.49 -35.00 27.90
CA ASN A 119 -1.89 -36.02 28.78
C ASN A 119 -0.35 -36.02 28.68
N LEU A 120 0.23 -36.07 27.48
CA LEU A 120 1.69 -36.00 27.31
C LEU A 120 2.30 -34.71 27.91
N CYS A 121 1.62 -33.57 27.75
CA CYS A 121 2.06 -32.29 28.31
C CYS A 121 1.99 -32.30 29.85
N LEU A 122 0.93 -32.83 30.46
CA LEU A 122 0.79 -32.99 31.92
C LEU A 122 1.89 -33.90 32.51
N HIS A 123 2.35 -34.88 31.75
CA HIS A 123 3.48 -35.74 32.11
C HIS A 123 4.86 -35.13 31.83
N LYS A 124 4.92 -33.82 31.50
CA LYS A 124 6.13 -33.03 31.18
C LYS A 124 6.87 -33.44 29.91
N LEU A 125 6.25 -34.20 29.02
CA LEU A 125 6.84 -34.66 27.75
C LEU A 125 6.70 -33.64 26.61
N GLY A 126 6.18 -32.44 26.88
CA GLY A 126 5.93 -31.40 25.87
C GLY A 126 7.14 -31.00 25.02
N GLY A 127 8.37 -31.04 25.59
CA GLY A 127 9.59 -30.78 24.82
C GLY A 127 9.93 -31.88 23.80
N SER A 128 9.78 -33.15 24.19
CA SER A 128 9.88 -34.30 23.27
C SER A 128 8.82 -34.18 22.18
N LEU A 129 7.58 -33.91 22.58
CA LEU A 129 6.44 -33.79 21.67
C LEU A 129 6.61 -32.65 20.65
N TYR A 130 7.07 -31.48 21.07
CA TYR A 130 7.36 -30.36 20.16
C TYR A 130 8.43 -30.73 19.13
N GLN A 131 9.56 -31.30 19.55
CA GLN A 131 10.63 -31.71 18.63
C GLN A 131 10.20 -32.82 17.66
N ARG A 132 9.37 -33.75 18.12
CA ARG A 132 8.77 -34.79 17.28
C ARG A 132 7.84 -34.17 16.22
N ILE A 133 6.95 -33.24 16.59
CA ILE A 133 6.07 -32.53 15.65
C ILE A 133 6.90 -31.69 14.65
N GLU A 134 7.88 -30.91 15.13
CA GLU A 134 8.78 -30.10 14.30
C GLU A 134 9.47 -30.92 13.21
N LYS A 135 9.95 -32.11 13.56
CA LYS A 135 10.62 -33.03 12.62
C LYS A 135 9.67 -33.59 11.55
N GLU A 136 8.47 -34.04 11.92
CA GLU A 136 7.51 -34.55 10.93
C GLU A 136 7.04 -33.43 9.98
N CYS A 137 6.78 -32.23 10.51
CA CYS A 137 6.48 -31.05 9.70
C CYS A 137 7.65 -30.69 8.77
N GLU A 138 8.89 -30.75 9.24
CA GLU A 138 10.09 -30.52 8.42
C GLU A 138 10.18 -31.53 7.26
N GLU A 139 9.96 -32.82 7.51
CA GLU A 139 10.00 -33.85 6.46
C GLU A 139 8.96 -33.60 5.35
N HIS A 140 7.71 -33.27 5.71
CA HIS A 140 6.65 -32.96 4.74
C HIS A 140 6.85 -31.63 4.00
N ILE A 141 7.16 -30.54 4.71
CA ILE A 141 7.41 -29.21 4.11
C ILE A 141 8.59 -29.28 3.13
N SER A 142 9.65 -29.98 3.51
CA SER A 142 10.83 -30.17 2.67
C SER A 142 10.55 -31.06 1.46
N ALA A 143 9.65 -32.05 1.56
CA ALA A 143 9.20 -32.83 0.42
C ALA A 143 8.33 -32.01 -0.55
N ALA A 144 7.37 -31.25 -0.03
CA ALA A 144 6.48 -30.39 -0.81
C ALA A 144 7.25 -29.33 -1.61
N LEU A 145 8.16 -28.58 -0.97
CA LEU A 145 8.97 -27.57 -1.66
C LEU A 145 9.92 -28.18 -2.69
N ARG A 146 10.52 -29.36 -2.43
CA ARG A 146 11.30 -30.08 -3.45
C ARG A 146 10.45 -30.50 -4.64
N SER A 147 9.20 -30.88 -4.42
CA SER A 147 8.27 -31.28 -5.48
C SER A 147 7.90 -30.17 -6.45
N LEU A 148 8.12 -28.89 -6.10
CA LEU A 148 7.88 -27.75 -6.99
C LEU A 148 9.00 -27.57 -8.04
N VAL A 149 10.21 -28.04 -7.73
CA VAL A 149 11.39 -27.90 -8.61
C VAL A 149 11.12 -28.59 -9.95
N GLY A 150 11.26 -27.86 -11.06
CA GLY A 150 11.04 -28.40 -12.40
C GLY A 150 9.58 -28.67 -12.84
N GLN A 151 8.55 -28.41 -12.02
CA GLN A 151 7.13 -28.71 -12.35
C GLN A 151 6.63 -28.10 -13.67
N SER A 152 7.00 -26.84 -13.95
CA SER A 152 6.46 -26.07 -15.08
C SER A 152 7.51 -25.12 -15.67
N PRO A 153 7.54 -24.93 -17.01
CA PRO A 153 8.18 -23.80 -17.67
C PRO A 153 7.27 -22.56 -17.77
N ASP A 154 5.94 -22.74 -17.72
CA ASP A 154 4.97 -21.65 -17.64
C ASP A 154 4.98 -21.08 -16.21
N LEU A 155 5.22 -19.78 -16.11
CA LEU A 155 5.35 -19.08 -14.85
C LEU A 155 4.02 -18.86 -14.13
N VAL A 156 2.91 -18.63 -14.84
CA VAL A 156 1.60 -18.41 -14.20
C VAL A 156 1.10 -19.72 -13.60
N VAL A 157 1.21 -20.82 -14.35
CA VAL A 157 0.93 -22.18 -13.84
C VAL A 157 1.84 -22.53 -12.67
N PHE A 158 3.13 -22.15 -12.73
CA PHE A 158 4.06 -22.35 -11.61
C PHE A 158 3.66 -21.57 -10.35
N LEU A 159 3.26 -20.30 -10.49
CA LEU A 159 2.81 -19.48 -9.37
C LEU A 159 1.59 -20.09 -8.66
N SER A 160 0.59 -20.60 -9.39
CA SER A 160 -0.56 -21.29 -8.78
C SER A 160 -0.18 -22.59 -8.05
N LEU A 161 0.89 -23.28 -8.47
CA LEU A 161 1.42 -24.43 -7.73
C LEU A 161 2.11 -24.00 -6.42
N VAL A 162 2.84 -22.88 -6.42
CA VAL A 162 3.46 -22.31 -5.22
C VAL A 162 2.39 -21.79 -4.25
N GLU A 163 1.40 -21.06 -4.74
CA GLU A 163 0.26 -20.55 -3.98
C GLU A 163 -0.50 -21.69 -3.30
N LYS A 164 -0.84 -22.74 -4.07
CA LYS A 164 -1.48 -23.93 -3.52
C LYS A 164 -0.62 -24.64 -2.48
N CYS A 165 0.69 -24.79 -2.71
CA CYS A 165 1.60 -25.37 -1.72
C CYS A 165 1.64 -24.57 -0.40
N TRP A 166 1.49 -23.24 -0.49
CA TRP A 166 1.41 -22.34 0.65
C TRP A 166 0.06 -22.38 1.38
N GLN A 167 -1.07 -22.39 0.65
CA GLN A 167 -2.41 -22.55 1.21
C GLN A 167 -2.55 -23.90 1.91
N ASP A 168 -2.10 -24.97 1.25
CA ASP A 168 -2.09 -26.33 1.80
C ASP A 168 -1.32 -26.38 3.12
N LEU A 169 -0.15 -25.72 3.21
CA LEU A 169 0.61 -25.62 4.47
C LEU A 169 -0.16 -24.82 5.54
N CYS A 170 -0.77 -23.68 5.19
CA CYS A 170 -1.53 -22.87 6.14
C CYS A 170 -2.64 -23.69 6.81
N ASP A 171 -3.45 -24.40 6.02
CA ASP A 171 -4.53 -25.27 6.52
C ASP A 171 -3.98 -26.41 7.39
N GLN A 172 -2.91 -27.06 6.95
CA GLN A 172 -2.25 -28.15 7.67
C GLN A 172 -1.71 -27.68 9.03
N MET A 173 -1.04 -26.53 9.09
CA MET A 173 -0.50 -25.98 10.34
C MET A 173 -1.59 -25.47 11.27
N LEU A 174 -2.71 -24.94 10.76
CA LEU A 174 -3.88 -24.61 11.58
C LEU A 174 -4.50 -25.86 12.22
N MET A 175 -4.60 -26.97 11.48
CA MET A 175 -5.15 -28.24 12.00
C MET A 175 -4.20 -28.93 12.99
N ILE A 176 -2.89 -28.94 12.73
CA ILE A 176 -1.88 -29.43 13.68
C ILE A 176 -1.91 -28.58 14.96
N ARG A 177 -2.07 -27.24 14.84
CA ARG A 177 -2.19 -26.33 15.98
C ARG A 177 -3.49 -26.50 16.77
N SER A 178 -4.61 -26.89 16.15
CA SER A 178 -5.86 -27.14 16.89
C SER A 178 -5.78 -28.43 17.70
N ILE A 179 -5.23 -29.51 17.14
CA ILE A 179 -4.95 -30.76 17.86
C ILE A 179 -3.93 -30.53 18.99
N ALA A 180 -2.85 -29.80 18.71
CA ALA A 180 -1.79 -29.51 19.68
C ALA A 180 -2.00 -28.21 20.49
N LEU A 181 -3.23 -27.70 20.58
CA LEU A 181 -3.53 -26.39 21.19
C LEU A 181 -3.09 -26.29 22.65
N TYR A 182 -3.10 -27.40 23.39
CA TYR A 182 -2.60 -27.43 24.78
C TYR A 182 -1.09 -27.22 24.85
N LEU A 183 -0.32 -27.79 23.91
CA LEU A 183 1.14 -27.63 23.82
C LEU A 183 1.52 -26.18 23.51
N ASP A 184 0.84 -25.57 22.53
CA ASP A 184 1.02 -24.17 22.12
C ASP A 184 0.69 -23.18 23.26
N ARG A 185 -0.39 -23.46 24.02
CA ARG A 185 -0.84 -22.59 25.12
C ARG A 185 -0.12 -22.81 26.46
N THR A 186 0.54 -23.95 26.67
CA THR A 186 1.25 -24.27 27.92
C THR A 186 2.76 -24.31 27.74
N TYR A 187 3.29 -25.38 27.13
CA TYR A 187 4.73 -25.60 27.01
C TYR A 187 5.43 -24.46 26.25
N VAL A 188 4.94 -24.10 25.07
CA VAL A 188 5.54 -23.02 24.27
C VAL A 188 5.47 -21.70 25.02
N LYS A 189 4.27 -21.31 25.50
CA LYS A 189 4.07 -20.04 26.22
C LYS A 189 4.89 -19.92 27.52
N GLN A 190 5.28 -21.04 28.14
CA GLN A 190 6.10 -21.06 29.36
C GLN A 190 7.61 -21.19 29.11
N THR A 191 8.03 -21.60 27.89
CA THR A 191 9.43 -21.90 27.61
C THR A 191 10.05 -20.79 26.73
N PRO A 192 10.98 -19.98 27.26
CA PRO A 192 11.61 -18.92 26.47
C PRO A 192 12.37 -19.49 25.27
N ASN A 193 12.37 -18.74 24.17
CA ASN A 193 12.98 -19.09 22.87
C ASN A 193 12.34 -20.26 22.09
N VAL A 194 11.23 -20.85 22.56
CA VAL A 194 10.39 -21.76 21.76
C VAL A 194 9.38 -20.94 20.95
N ARG A 195 9.13 -21.33 19.69
CA ARG A 195 8.18 -20.67 18.78
C ARG A 195 6.78 -21.28 18.91
N SER A 196 5.74 -20.54 18.51
CA SER A 196 4.42 -21.16 18.33
C SER A 196 4.48 -22.19 17.21
N LEU A 197 3.58 -23.16 17.22
CA LEU A 197 3.51 -24.16 16.14
C LEU A 197 3.30 -23.52 14.77
N TRP A 198 2.65 -22.35 14.74
CA TRP A 198 2.49 -21.53 13.53
C TRP A 198 3.85 -20.95 13.07
N ASP A 199 4.56 -20.22 13.94
CA ASP A 199 5.84 -19.59 13.59
C ASP A 199 6.93 -20.62 13.28
N MET A 200 6.84 -21.82 13.85
CA MET A 200 7.65 -22.99 13.52
C MET A 200 7.40 -23.42 12.07
N GLY A 201 6.14 -23.58 11.65
CA GLY A 201 5.77 -23.90 10.26
C GLY A 201 6.27 -22.83 9.27
N LEU A 202 6.08 -21.55 9.60
CA LEU A 202 6.62 -20.43 8.83
C LEU A 202 8.15 -20.48 8.69
N GLN A 203 8.87 -20.75 9.79
CA GLN A 203 10.32 -20.86 9.78
C GLN A 203 10.79 -22.06 8.93
N LEU A 204 10.12 -23.21 9.01
CA LEU A 204 10.44 -24.40 8.23
C LEU A 204 10.21 -24.15 6.72
N PHE A 205 9.11 -23.53 6.34
CA PHE A 205 8.86 -23.18 4.93
C PHE A 205 9.89 -22.16 4.42
N ARG A 206 10.18 -21.10 5.19
CA ARG A 206 11.26 -20.13 4.86
C ARG A 206 12.62 -20.83 4.67
N LYS A 207 12.97 -21.74 5.57
CA LYS A 207 14.22 -22.53 5.55
C LYS A 207 14.33 -23.37 4.28
N HIS A 208 13.28 -24.12 3.91
CA HIS A 208 13.33 -24.99 2.73
C HIS A 208 13.16 -24.22 1.41
N LEU A 209 12.45 -23.08 1.41
CA LEU A 209 12.39 -22.18 0.26
C LEU A 209 13.79 -21.59 -0.03
N SER A 210 14.54 -21.16 0.99
CA SER A 210 15.92 -20.67 0.80
C SER A 210 16.92 -21.78 0.42
N LEU A 211 16.55 -23.05 0.56
CA LEU A 211 17.29 -24.21 0.03
C LEU A 211 16.84 -24.62 -1.39
N ALA A 212 15.79 -24.01 -1.92
CA ALA A 212 15.25 -24.24 -3.26
C ALA A 212 15.27 -22.95 -4.10
N PRO A 213 16.46 -22.39 -4.43
CA PRO A 213 16.58 -21.08 -5.07
C PRO A 213 15.95 -20.99 -6.47
N GLU A 214 15.73 -22.12 -7.17
CA GLU A 214 14.93 -22.13 -8.40
C GLU A 214 13.48 -21.69 -8.12
N VAL A 215 12.90 -22.13 -7.01
CA VAL A 215 11.51 -21.83 -6.62
C VAL A 215 11.38 -20.35 -6.28
N ASP A 216 12.21 -19.83 -5.38
CA ASP A 216 12.22 -18.40 -5.02
C ASP A 216 12.41 -17.51 -6.26
N HIS A 217 13.43 -17.80 -7.09
CA HIS A 217 13.71 -17.02 -8.29
C HIS A 217 12.60 -17.09 -9.35
N LYS A 218 12.00 -18.27 -9.60
CA LYS A 218 10.85 -18.39 -10.51
C LYS A 218 9.61 -17.69 -9.96
N THR A 219 9.34 -17.77 -8.65
CA THR A 219 8.19 -17.08 -8.03
C THR A 219 8.34 -15.56 -8.15
N VAL A 220 9.50 -15.00 -7.80
CA VAL A 220 9.77 -13.56 -7.99
C VAL A 220 9.66 -13.18 -9.47
N THR A 221 10.30 -13.91 -10.38
CA THR A 221 10.27 -13.61 -11.83
C THR A 221 8.86 -13.68 -12.41
N GLY A 222 8.03 -14.62 -11.96
CA GLY A 222 6.63 -14.74 -12.35
C GLY A 222 5.81 -13.54 -11.87
N LEU A 223 5.91 -13.17 -10.59
CA LEU A 223 5.20 -12.02 -10.01
C LEU A 223 5.56 -10.72 -10.73
N LEU A 224 6.86 -10.49 -10.99
CA LEU A 224 7.32 -9.31 -11.71
C LEU A 224 6.73 -9.23 -13.12
N ARG A 225 6.70 -10.35 -13.86
CA ARG A 225 6.11 -10.41 -15.20
C ARG A 225 4.59 -10.22 -15.20
N MET A 226 3.86 -10.74 -14.21
CA MET A 226 2.42 -10.46 -14.11
C MET A 226 2.14 -8.97 -13.88
N ILE A 227 2.95 -8.28 -13.08
CA ILE A 227 2.79 -6.83 -12.85
C ILE A 227 3.20 -6.03 -14.10
N GLU A 228 4.21 -6.49 -14.85
CA GLU A 228 4.58 -5.91 -16.16
C GLU A 228 3.47 -6.07 -17.20
N SER A 229 2.90 -7.28 -17.35
CA SER A 229 1.71 -7.56 -18.16
C SER A 229 0.53 -6.65 -17.80
N GLU A 230 0.26 -6.44 -16.51
CA GLU A 230 -0.81 -5.52 -16.08
C GLU A 230 -0.51 -4.05 -16.46
N ARG A 231 0.74 -3.61 -16.41
CA ARG A 231 1.14 -2.27 -16.91
C ARG A 231 0.99 -2.13 -18.42
N LEU A 232 1.10 -3.23 -19.17
CA LEU A 232 0.82 -3.29 -20.61
C LEU A 232 -0.68 -3.40 -20.94
N GLY A 233 -1.55 -3.49 -19.92
CA GLY A 233 -3.00 -3.58 -20.07
C GLY A 233 -3.55 -5.00 -20.23
N GLU A 234 -2.74 -6.02 -20.00
CA GLU A 234 -3.17 -7.42 -19.99
C GLU A 234 -3.94 -7.75 -18.70
N ALA A 235 -4.98 -8.58 -18.79
CA ALA A 235 -5.73 -9.02 -17.63
C ALA A 235 -4.95 -10.12 -16.88
N VAL A 236 -4.64 -9.88 -15.60
CA VAL A 236 -3.88 -10.81 -14.74
C VAL A 236 -4.64 -11.19 -13.48
N ASP A 237 -4.29 -12.33 -12.90
CA ASP A 237 -4.86 -12.77 -11.63
C ASP A 237 -4.27 -11.97 -10.46
N ARG A 238 -5.03 -10.97 -10.00
CA ARG A 238 -4.69 -10.12 -8.85
C ARG A 238 -4.75 -10.85 -7.51
N THR A 239 -5.55 -11.90 -7.35
CA THR A 239 -5.66 -12.62 -6.07
C THR A 239 -4.45 -13.54 -5.90
N LEU A 240 -4.01 -14.21 -6.97
CA LEU A 240 -2.75 -14.95 -7.01
C LEU A 240 -1.54 -14.08 -6.65
N ILE A 241 -1.44 -12.87 -7.22
CA ILE A 241 -0.39 -11.90 -6.86
C ILE A 241 -0.48 -11.55 -5.37
N ASN A 242 -1.66 -11.16 -4.87
CA ASN A 242 -1.84 -10.78 -3.47
C ASN A 242 -1.46 -11.93 -2.52
N HIS A 243 -2.00 -13.14 -2.70
CA HIS A 243 -1.73 -14.30 -1.83
C HIS A 243 -0.22 -14.63 -1.74
N LEU A 244 0.50 -14.54 -2.86
CA LEU A 244 1.94 -14.78 -2.88
C LEU A 244 2.74 -13.62 -2.25
N LEU A 245 2.30 -12.36 -2.40
CA LEU A 245 2.94 -11.24 -1.70
C LEU A 245 2.64 -11.25 -0.19
N GLN A 246 1.48 -11.75 0.24
CA GLN A 246 1.20 -12.04 1.65
C GLN A 246 2.06 -13.20 2.16
N MET A 247 2.32 -14.25 1.37
CA MET A 247 3.30 -15.30 1.73
C MET A 247 4.69 -14.71 1.96
N PHE A 248 5.21 -13.89 1.04
CA PHE A 248 6.53 -13.24 1.19
C PHE A 248 6.59 -12.33 2.43
N THR A 249 5.46 -11.71 2.79
CA THR A 249 5.32 -10.87 3.99
C THR A 249 5.29 -11.71 5.28
N ALA A 250 4.45 -12.75 5.34
CA ALA A 250 4.34 -13.66 6.49
C ALA A 250 5.62 -14.44 6.76
N LEU A 251 6.37 -14.82 5.71
CA LEU A 251 7.70 -15.43 5.83
C LEU A 251 8.79 -14.41 6.21
N GLY A 252 8.52 -13.10 6.17
CA GLY A 252 9.47 -12.04 6.47
C GLY A 252 10.62 -11.94 5.47
N ILE A 253 10.35 -12.16 4.18
CA ILE A 253 11.32 -12.11 3.07
C ILE A 253 11.00 -11.04 2.02
N TYR A 254 9.80 -10.45 2.04
CA TYR A 254 9.29 -9.46 1.06
C TYR A 254 10.34 -8.43 0.60
N SER A 255 10.90 -7.65 1.53
CA SER A 255 11.87 -6.59 1.21
C SER A 255 13.23 -7.09 0.70
N GLY A 256 13.56 -8.37 0.95
CA GLY A 256 14.81 -8.99 0.53
C GLY A 256 14.71 -9.65 -0.85
N SER A 257 13.70 -10.48 -1.07
CA SER A 257 13.54 -11.27 -2.31
C SER A 257 12.68 -10.58 -3.37
N PHE A 258 11.69 -9.77 -3.00
CA PHE A 258 10.74 -9.19 -3.97
C PHE A 258 10.88 -7.66 -4.14
N GLU A 259 10.83 -6.87 -3.07
CA GLU A 259 10.66 -5.41 -3.16
C GLU A 259 11.78 -4.72 -3.95
N LYS A 260 13.04 -5.14 -3.70
CA LYS A 260 14.20 -4.58 -4.41
C LYS A 260 14.16 -4.90 -5.91
N PRO A 261 14.09 -6.17 -6.37
CA PRO A 261 13.91 -6.49 -7.79
C PRO A 261 12.68 -5.82 -8.42
N PHE A 262 11.57 -5.68 -7.67
CA PHE A 262 10.38 -4.99 -8.15
C PHE A 262 10.62 -3.51 -8.45
N LEU A 263 11.32 -2.80 -7.58
CA LEU A 263 11.69 -1.40 -7.80
C LEU A 263 12.74 -1.24 -8.91
N GLU A 264 13.66 -2.18 -9.04
CA GLU A 264 14.66 -2.22 -10.12
C GLU A 264 13.99 -2.41 -11.50
N CYS A 265 13.19 -3.46 -11.70
CA CYS A 265 12.46 -3.67 -12.94
C CYS A 265 11.44 -2.56 -13.24
N THR A 266 10.79 -1.98 -12.21
CA THR A 266 9.89 -0.83 -12.40
C THR A 266 10.64 0.42 -12.85
N SER A 267 11.85 0.65 -12.33
CA SER A 267 12.72 1.74 -12.75
C SER A 267 13.16 1.59 -14.21
N GLU A 268 13.43 0.37 -14.67
CA GLU A 268 13.77 0.08 -16.07
C GLU A 268 12.56 0.25 -17.01
N PHE A 269 11.40 -0.30 -16.63
CA PHE A 269 10.14 -0.16 -17.38
C PHE A 269 9.78 1.31 -17.64
N TYR A 270 9.73 2.14 -16.59
CA TYR A 270 9.34 3.55 -16.76
C TYR A 270 10.44 4.42 -17.39
N ALA A 271 11.72 4.03 -17.32
CA ALA A 271 12.78 4.72 -18.08
C ALA A 271 12.60 4.52 -19.60
N ALA A 272 12.24 3.30 -20.01
CA ALA A 272 11.93 2.98 -21.40
C ALA A 272 10.62 3.64 -21.86
N GLU A 273 9.56 3.57 -21.03
CA GLU A 273 8.26 4.18 -21.34
C GLU A 273 8.35 5.71 -21.45
N GLY A 274 8.98 6.39 -20.47
CA GLY A 274 9.15 7.85 -20.48
C GLY A 274 9.89 8.34 -21.73
N THR A 275 10.99 7.66 -22.09
CA THR A 275 11.78 7.97 -23.30
C THR A 275 10.95 7.77 -24.58
N LYS A 276 10.23 6.64 -24.69
CA LYS A 276 9.36 6.32 -25.84
C LYS A 276 8.24 7.37 -25.99
N TYR A 277 7.50 7.64 -24.91
CA TYR A 277 6.34 8.52 -24.96
C TYR A 277 6.75 9.99 -25.20
N MET A 278 7.86 10.46 -24.61
CA MET A 278 8.34 11.83 -24.85
C MET A 278 8.79 12.05 -26.31
N GLN A 279 9.18 10.98 -27.03
CA GLN A 279 9.41 11.05 -28.48
C GLN A 279 8.09 11.04 -29.26
N GLN A 280 7.18 10.12 -28.94
CA GLN A 280 6.00 9.80 -29.76
C GLN A 280 4.80 10.75 -29.58
N TYR A 281 4.60 11.33 -28.40
CA TYR A 281 3.44 12.16 -28.05
C TYR A 281 3.81 13.63 -27.85
N ASP A 282 2.82 14.52 -27.83
CA ASP A 282 3.02 15.90 -27.40
C ASP A 282 3.10 16.01 -25.86
N VAL A 283 3.32 17.22 -25.35
CA VAL A 283 3.44 17.46 -23.90
C VAL A 283 2.09 17.37 -23.16
N PRO A 284 0.97 17.94 -23.65
CA PRO A 284 -0.37 17.68 -23.09
C PRO A 284 -0.66 16.20 -22.83
N ASP A 285 -0.50 15.34 -23.84
CA ASP A 285 -0.87 13.92 -23.73
C ASP A 285 0.18 13.10 -22.97
N TYR A 286 1.46 13.47 -23.06
CA TYR A 286 2.50 12.91 -22.18
C TYR A 286 2.17 13.14 -20.70
N LEU A 287 1.85 14.38 -20.31
CA LEU A 287 1.58 14.71 -18.90
C LEU A 287 0.31 14.00 -18.38
N LYS A 288 -0.73 13.83 -19.22
CA LYS A 288 -1.91 13.01 -18.88
C LYS A 288 -1.53 11.54 -18.68
N HIS A 289 -0.68 10.97 -19.54
CA HIS A 289 -0.17 9.61 -19.38
C HIS A 289 0.57 9.44 -18.05
N VAL A 290 1.38 10.43 -17.62
CA VAL A 290 2.05 10.38 -16.31
C VAL A 290 1.05 10.44 -15.15
N GLU A 291 -0.01 11.27 -15.22
CA GLU A 291 -1.09 11.25 -14.20
C GLU A 291 -1.76 9.88 -14.11
N THR A 292 -2.11 9.27 -15.26
CA THR A 292 -2.70 7.92 -15.32
C THR A 292 -1.77 6.88 -14.69
N ARG A 293 -0.48 6.85 -15.06
CA ARG A 293 0.48 5.90 -14.48
C ARG A 293 0.68 6.08 -12.98
N LEU A 294 0.71 7.33 -12.48
CA LEU A 294 0.80 7.61 -11.05
C LEU A 294 -0.46 7.16 -10.28
N HIS A 295 -1.64 7.21 -10.91
CA HIS A 295 -2.87 6.67 -10.33
C HIS A 295 -2.90 5.13 -10.37
N GLU A 296 -2.57 4.50 -11.50
CA GLU A 296 -2.52 3.03 -11.60
C GLU A 296 -1.58 2.42 -10.55
N GLU A 297 -0.38 2.97 -10.38
CA GLU A 297 0.59 2.47 -9.40
C GLU A 297 0.16 2.74 -7.95
N HIS A 298 -0.70 3.73 -7.72
CA HIS A 298 -1.39 3.91 -6.43
C HIS A 298 -2.43 2.80 -6.19
N GLU A 299 -3.26 2.48 -7.18
CA GLU A 299 -4.24 1.39 -7.06
C GLU A 299 -3.57 0.02 -6.89
N ARG A 300 -2.46 -0.25 -7.60
CA ARG A 300 -1.64 -1.46 -7.39
C ARG A 300 -1.13 -1.57 -5.94
N CYS A 301 -0.82 -0.43 -5.30
CA CYS A 301 -0.48 -0.40 -3.87
C CYS A 301 -1.65 -0.70 -2.94
N LEU A 302 -2.88 -0.34 -3.32
CA LEU A 302 -4.08 -0.63 -2.51
C LEU A 302 -4.58 -2.08 -2.71
N LEU A 303 -4.33 -2.66 -3.88
CA LEU A 303 -4.86 -3.98 -4.26
C LEU A 303 -4.00 -5.17 -3.82
N TYR A 304 -2.66 -5.08 -3.91
CA TYR A 304 -1.80 -6.25 -3.64
C TYR A 304 -0.35 -5.97 -3.17
N LEU A 305 0.20 -4.76 -3.28
CA LEU A 305 1.55 -4.47 -2.78
C LEU A 305 1.54 -4.10 -1.27
N GLY A 306 2.69 -4.23 -0.61
CA GLY A 306 2.85 -3.82 0.78
C GLY A 306 2.91 -2.30 0.95
N ASP A 307 2.39 -1.82 2.09
CA ASP A 307 2.32 -0.39 2.44
C ASP A 307 3.70 0.32 2.45
N LEU A 308 4.75 -0.45 2.76
CA LEU A 308 6.15 -0.02 2.72
C LEU A 308 6.58 0.38 1.30
N THR A 309 6.20 -0.42 0.30
CA THR A 309 6.58 -0.29 -1.13
C THR A 309 6.02 0.97 -1.76
N ARG A 310 4.87 1.46 -1.27
CA ARG A 310 4.11 2.58 -1.87
C ARG A 310 4.95 3.86 -2.04
N LYS A 311 5.78 4.21 -1.04
CA LYS A 311 6.62 5.42 -1.12
C LYS A 311 7.81 5.25 -2.08
N PRO A 312 8.65 4.19 -1.98
CA PRO A 312 9.68 3.89 -2.98
C PRO A 312 9.14 3.76 -4.41
N LEU A 313 7.96 3.19 -4.60
CA LEU A 313 7.35 2.97 -5.91
C LEU A 313 6.99 4.29 -6.58
N ILE A 314 6.13 5.10 -5.94
CA ILE A 314 5.71 6.39 -6.51
C ILE A 314 6.91 7.31 -6.76
N ALA A 315 7.87 7.37 -5.83
CA ALA A 315 9.11 8.13 -6.03
C ALA A 315 10.01 7.59 -7.16
N THR A 316 9.82 6.35 -7.60
CA THR A 316 10.52 5.78 -8.76
C THR A 316 9.79 6.10 -10.07
N VAL A 317 8.46 6.04 -10.08
CA VAL A 317 7.64 6.50 -11.23
C VAL A 317 7.88 7.99 -11.49
N GLU A 318 7.83 8.82 -10.45
CA GLU A 318 8.06 10.27 -10.53
C GLU A 318 9.49 10.60 -11.04
N ARG A 319 10.50 9.85 -10.61
CA ARG A 319 11.88 10.01 -11.11
C ARG A 319 12.01 9.70 -12.60
N GLN A 320 11.40 8.60 -13.05
CA GLN A 320 11.54 8.14 -14.42
C GLN A 320 10.68 8.92 -15.40
N LEU A 321 9.45 9.28 -15.03
CA LEU A 321 8.50 9.96 -15.92
C LEU A 321 8.50 11.50 -15.80
N LEU A 322 9.01 12.09 -14.71
CA LEU A 322 9.07 13.54 -14.53
C LEU A 322 10.51 14.04 -14.37
N GLU A 323 11.20 13.64 -13.30
CA GLU A 323 12.50 14.22 -12.89
C GLU A 323 13.53 14.19 -14.03
N ARG A 324 13.63 13.05 -14.74
CA ARG A 324 14.52 12.86 -15.90
C ARG A 324 14.11 13.61 -17.17
N HIS A 325 12.88 14.11 -17.25
CA HIS A 325 12.31 14.69 -18.47
C HIS A 325 11.90 16.17 -18.34
N ILE A 326 12.01 16.80 -17.17
CA ILE A 326 11.67 18.22 -16.90
C ILE A 326 12.09 19.17 -18.03
N HIS A 327 13.36 19.15 -18.44
CA HIS A 327 13.85 20.05 -19.49
C HIS A 327 13.24 19.74 -20.86
N ALA A 328 13.16 18.47 -21.25
CA ALA A 328 12.52 18.07 -22.52
C ALA A 328 11.02 18.42 -22.57
N ILE A 329 10.32 18.31 -21.44
CA ILE A 329 8.92 18.72 -21.28
C ILE A 329 8.76 20.23 -21.51
N LEU A 330 9.65 21.04 -20.90
CA LEU A 330 9.64 22.50 -21.05
C LEU A 330 10.00 22.91 -22.49
N ASP A 331 11.13 22.42 -23.00
CA ASP A 331 11.68 22.80 -24.31
C ASP A 331 10.75 22.39 -25.47
N LYS A 332 10.06 21.23 -25.37
CA LYS A 332 9.15 20.73 -26.40
C LYS A 332 7.76 21.38 -26.35
N GLY A 333 7.26 21.71 -25.15
CA GLY A 333 5.83 22.02 -24.95
C GLY A 333 5.50 23.37 -24.35
N PHE A 334 6.35 23.95 -23.49
CA PHE A 334 5.93 25.06 -22.63
C PHE A 334 5.47 26.30 -23.41
N MET A 335 6.22 26.68 -24.45
CA MET A 335 5.83 27.80 -25.35
C MET A 335 4.41 27.58 -25.92
N MET A 336 4.15 26.40 -26.49
CA MET A 336 2.87 26.06 -27.12
C MET A 336 1.70 26.08 -26.13
N LEU A 337 1.92 25.64 -24.88
CA LEU A 337 0.89 25.70 -23.84
C LEU A 337 0.53 27.15 -23.45
N MET A 338 1.53 28.02 -23.37
CA MET A 338 1.34 29.44 -23.04
C MET A 338 0.70 30.20 -24.21
N ASP A 339 1.24 30.05 -25.42
CA ASP A 339 0.72 30.67 -26.66
C ASP A 339 -0.72 30.21 -26.96
N GLY A 340 -1.03 28.94 -26.68
CA GLY A 340 -2.35 28.32 -26.87
C GLY A 340 -3.32 28.45 -25.70
N TYR A 341 -2.98 29.24 -24.66
CA TYR A 341 -3.78 29.48 -23.45
C TYR A 341 -4.31 28.20 -22.78
N ARG A 342 -3.47 27.17 -22.68
CA ARG A 342 -3.83 25.81 -22.26
C ARG A 342 -3.88 25.66 -20.73
N ILE A 343 -4.76 26.39 -20.06
CA ILE A 343 -4.87 26.48 -18.58
C ILE A 343 -4.85 25.11 -17.90
N GLU A 344 -5.67 24.14 -18.32
CA GLU A 344 -5.72 22.79 -17.73
C GLU A 344 -4.38 22.04 -17.85
N ASP A 345 -3.70 22.16 -18.99
CA ASP A 345 -2.44 21.46 -19.25
C ASP A 345 -1.25 22.14 -18.52
N LEU A 346 -1.32 23.47 -18.34
CA LEU A 346 -0.39 24.24 -17.50
C LEU A 346 -0.59 23.94 -16.00
N GLN A 347 -1.84 23.80 -15.55
CA GLN A 347 -2.18 23.39 -14.18
C GLN A 347 -1.67 21.98 -13.88
N ARG A 348 -1.83 21.05 -14.84
CA ARG A 348 -1.25 19.70 -14.79
C ARG A 348 0.27 19.74 -14.70
N MET A 349 0.94 20.53 -15.56
CA MET A 349 2.40 20.68 -15.54
C MET A 349 2.90 21.19 -14.18
N TYR A 350 2.28 22.25 -13.64
CA TYR A 350 2.60 22.78 -12.31
C TYR A 350 2.39 21.74 -11.21
N SER A 351 1.26 21.03 -11.23
CA SER A 351 0.91 20.00 -10.23
C SER A 351 1.92 18.85 -10.23
N LEU A 352 2.29 18.34 -11.41
CA LEU A 352 3.30 17.28 -11.55
C LEU A 352 4.70 17.75 -11.15
N PHE A 353 5.12 18.95 -11.57
CA PHE A 353 6.45 19.49 -11.23
C PHE A 353 6.58 19.82 -9.73
N SER A 354 5.46 20.14 -9.05
CA SER A 354 5.41 20.31 -7.60
C SER A 354 5.75 19.02 -6.85
N ARG A 355 5.28 17.86 -7.32
CA ARG A 355 5.55 16.54 -6.70
C ARG A 355 7.05 16.21 -6.67
N VAL A 356 7.74 16.46 -7.78
CA VAL A 356 9.21 16.33 -7.89
C VAL A 356 9.97 17.58 -7.41
N ASN A 357 9.33 18.48 -6.65
CA ASN A 357 9.90 19.71 -6.08
C ASN A 357 10.61 20.63 -7.10
N SER A 358 10.33 20.48 -8.40
CA SER A 358 11.09 21.06 -9.51
C SER A 358 10.36 22.21 -10.19
N LEU A 359 9.79 23.11 -9.39
CA LEU A 359 9.08 24.30 -9.88
C LEU A 359 10.03 25.38 -10.43
N GLU A 360 11.32 25.34 -10.10
CA GLU A 360 12.28 26.38 -10.45
C GLU A 360 12.59 26.45 -11.97
N PRO A 361 12.86 25.34 -12.69
CA PRO A 361 12.91 25.33 -14.16
C PRO A 361 11.64 25.88 -14.82
N LEU A 362 10.46 25.62 -14.25
CA LEU A 362 9.17 26.11 -14.76
C LEU A 362 9.02 27.64 -14.59
N ARG A 363 9.51 28.23 -13.48
CA ARG A 363 9.58 29.70 -13.30
C ARG A 363 10.55 30.35 -14.30
N GLN A 364 11.67 29.70 -14.59
CA GLN A 364 12.65 30.17 -15.56
C GLN A 364 12.10 30.08 -16.99
N ALA A 365 11.31 29.05 -17.31
CA ALA A 365 10.56 28.95 -18.56
C ALA A 365 9.51 30.08 -18.69
N VAL A 366 8.69 30.33 -17.66
CA VAL A 366 7.75 31.48 -17.60
C VAL A 366 8.49 32.81 -17.84
N SER A 367 9.61 33.02 -17.16
CA SER A 367 10.41 34.25 -17.29
C SER A 367 10.98 34.44 -18.69
N SER A 368 11.40 33.34 -19.33
CA SER A 368 11.95 33.33 -20.69
C SER A 368 10.86 33.57 -21.74
N TYR A 369 9.67 32.99 -21.55
CA TYR A 369 8.49 33.24 -22.36
C TYR A 369 8.08 34.71 -22.31
N ILE A 370 7.94 35.29 -21.11
CA ILE A 370 7.54 36.70 -20.94
C ILE A 370 8.50 37.64 -21.65
N ARG A 371 9.81 37.41 -21.53
CA ARG A 371 10.85 38.21 -22.20
C ARG A 371 10.77 38.05 -23.72
N ARG A 372 10.66 36.82 -24.23
CA ARG A 372 10.61 36.53 -25.67
C ARG A 372 9.36 37.10 -26.34
N THR A 373 8.17 36.74 -25.85
CA THR A 373 6.89 37.14 -26.43
C THR A 373 6.65 38.64 -26.24
N GLY A 374 6.95 39.16 -25.06
CA GLY A 374 6.86 40.60 -24.78
C GLY A 374 7.82 41.45 -25.62
N GLN A 375 9.06 41.01 -25.86
CA GLN A 375 10.01 41.75 -26.69
C GLN A 375 9.49 41.94 -28.13
N GLY A 376 8.74 40.96 -28.65
CA GLY A 376 8.03 41.09 -29.92
C GLY A 376 6.94 42.15 -29.94
N ILE A 377 6.32 42.47 -28.80
CA ILE A 377 5.34 43.56 -28.65
C ILE A 377 6.04 44.92 -28.53
N VAL A 378 7.12 45.00 -27.75
CA VAL A 378 7.78 46.27 -27.40
C VAL A 378 8.69 46.81 -28.51
N MET A 379 9.29 45.93 -29.33
CA MET A 379 10.25 46.32 -30.38
C MET A 379 9.65 46.49 -31.77
N ASP A 380 8.34 46.24 -31.94
CA ASP A 380 7.63 46.41 -33.21
C ASP A 380 7.23 47.88 -33.41
N GLU A 381 8.11 48.66 -34.00
CA GLU A 381 7.91 50.11 -34.17
C GLU A 381 6.73 50.47 -35.08
N GLU A 382 6.29 49.54 -35.94
CA GLU A 382 5.08 49.72 -36.76
C GLU A 382 3.80 49.65 -35.90
N LYS A 383 3.86 48.96 -34.75
CA LYS A 383 2.75 48.78 -33.79
C LYS A 383 2.88 49.63 -32.52
N ASP A 384 3.70 50.69 -32.52
CA ASP A 384 3.85 51.65 -31.40
C ASP A 384 2.50 52.14 -30.80
N LYS A 385 1.44 52.20 -31.61
CA LYS A 385 0.09 52.61 -31.18
C LYS A 385 -0.62 51.54 -30.34
N ASP A 386 -0.47 50.28 -30.72
CA ASP A 386 -1.19 49.14 -30.13
C ASP A 386 -0.38 48.49 -29.00
N MET A 387 0.92 48.83 -28.88
CA MET A 387 1.85 48.32 -27.86
C MET A 387 1.30 48.41 -26.43
N VAL A 388 0.66 49.52 -26.03
CA VAL A 388 0.12 49.66 -24.65
C VAL A 388 -1.12 48.78 -24.43
N PRO A 389 -2.15 48.78 -25.30
CA PRO A 389 -3.20 47.76 -25.31
C PRO A 389 -2.67 46.32 -25.23
N SER A 390 -1.76 45.93 -26.12
CA SER A 390 -1.23 44.57 -26.17
C SER A 390 -0.40 44.19 -24.94
N LEU A 391 0.31 45.13 -24.32
CA LEU A 391 0.99 44.87 -23.03
C LEU A 391 -0.01 44.69 -21.87
N LEU A 392 -1.15 45.40 -21.87
CA LEU A 392 -2.19 45.22 -20.86
C LEU A 392 -2.90 43.87 -21.03
N GLU A 393 -3.23 43.48 -22.26
CA GLU A 393 -3.81 42.18 -22.58
C GLU A 393 -2.85 41.03 -22.26
N PHE A 394 -1.55 41.18 -22.60
CA PHE A 394 -0.51 40.21 -22.26
C PHE A 394 -0.27 40.10 -20.74
N LYS A 395 -0.37 41.21 -19.99
CA LYS A 395 -0.29 41.16 -18.53
C LYS A 395 -1.50 40.45 -17.92
N ALA A 396 -2.70 40.73 -18.41
CA ALA A 396 -3.93 40.10 -17.92
C ALA A 396 -3.97 38.58 -18.18
N SER A 397 -3.48 38.13 -19.34
CA SER A 397 -3.40 36.70 -19.66
C SER A 397 -2.35 35.97 -18.80
N LEU A 398 -1.20 36.59 -18.54
CA LEU A 398 -0.20 36.08 -17.59
C LEU A 398 -0.73 36.00 -16.15
N ASP A 399 -1.55 36.97 -15.74
CA ASP A 399 -2.16 36.99 -14.40
C ASP A 399 -3.19 35.87 -14.23
N SER A 400 -4.11 35.66 -15.18
CA SER A 400 -5.06 34.52 -15.14
C SER A 400 -4.34 33.16 -15.18
N ILE A 401 -3.27 33.01 -16.00
CA ILE A 401 -2.43 31.80 -15.95
C ILE A 401 -1.80 31.60 -14.55
N TRP A 402 -1.31 32.65 -13.92
CA TRP A 402 -0.75 32.59 -12.56
C TRP A 402 -1.80 32.24 -11.50
N GLU A 403 -3.01 32.80 -11.61
CA GLU A 403 -4.10 32.52 -10.69
C GLU A 403 -4.64 31.09 -10.83
N GLU A 404 -4.91 30.66 -12.07
CA GLU A 404 -5.64 29.42 -12.36
C GLU A 404 -4.70 28.21 -12.53
N SER A 405 -3.58 28.36 -13.25
CA SER A 405 -2.63 27.25 -13.49
C SER A 405 -1.61 27.12 -12.36
N PHE A 406 -1.04 28.23 -11.90
CA PHE A 406 0.06 28.23 -10.92
C PHE A 406 -0.40 28.47 -9.47
N SER A 407 -1.71 28.35 -9.20
CA SER A 407 -2.29 28.37 -7.84
C SER A 407 -1.89 29.59 -7.00
N LYS A 408 -1.74 30.76 -7.64
CA LYS A 408 -1.26 32.03 -7.02
C LYS A 408 0.09 31.90 -6.29
N ASN A 409 0.97 31.01 -6.76
CA ASN A 409 2.28 30.80 -6.14
C ASN A 409 3.15 32.07 -6.17
N GLU A 410 3.55 32.57 -5.00
CA GLU A 410 4.37 33.79 -4.85
C GLU A 410 5.68 33.73 -5.64
N GLY A 411 6.31 32.56 -5.73
CA GLY A 411 7.55 32.38 -6.49
C GLY A 411 7.36 32.64 -7.99
N PHE A 412 6.16 32.39 -8.52
CA PHE A 412 5.81 32.73 -9.90
C PHE A 412 5.44 34.21 -10.05
N CYS A 413 4.70 34.80 -9.10
CA CYS A 413 4.36 36.22 -9.10
C CYS A 413 5.61 37.12 -9.20
N ASN A 414 6.63 36.82 -8.39
CA ASN A 414 7.92 37.53 -8.41
C ASN A 414 8.62 37.38 -9.78
N HIS A 415 8.73 36.17 -10.32
CA HIS A 415 9.34 35.95 -11.64
C HIS A 415 8.59 36.64 -12.79
N ILE A 416 7.25 36.67 -12.73
CA ILE A 416 6.42 37.40 -13.70
C ILE A 416 6.71 38.89 -13.62
N ARG A 417 6.68 39.49 -12.42
CA ARG A 417 7.03 40.90 -12.20
C ARG A 417 8.42 41.23 -12.73
N ASP A 418 9.43 40.47 -12.34
CA ASP A 418 10.84 40.78 -12.62
C ASP A 418 11.18 40.56 -14.11
N ALA A 419 10.44 39.68 -14.80
CA ALA A 419 10.49 39.56 -16.26
C ALA A 419 9.77 40.72 -16.98
N PHE A 420 8.64 41.20 -16.45
CA PHE A 420 7.86 42.30 -17.03
C PHE A 420 8.51 43.67 -16.80
N GLU A 421 9.18 43.89 -15.66
CA GLU A 421 10.01 45.07 -15.41
C GLU A 421 11.18 45.12 -16.39
N HIS A 422 11.90 44.02 -16.56
CA HIS A 422 12.97 43.93 -17.56
C HIS A 422 12.44 44.24 -18.96
N LEU A 423 11.29 43.67 -19.34
CA LEU A 423 10.63 43.88 -20.63
C LEU A 423 10.34 45.36 -20.93
N ILE A 424 9.75 46.09 -19.97
CA ILE A 424 9.47 47.53 -20.13
C ILE A 424 10.76 48.32 -20.29
N ASN A 425 11.85 47.90 -19.62
CA ASN A 425 13.14 48.58 -19.63
C ASN A 425 14.02 48.27 -20.86
N ILE A 426 13.69 47.30 -21.73
CA ILE A 426 14.54 46.98 -22.91
C ILE A 426 14.54 48.13 -23.93
N ARG A 427 13.40 48.81 -24.15
CA ARG A 427 13.28 49.94 -25.09
C ARG A 427 13.22 51.25 -24.33
N GLN A 428 14.30 52.02 -24.37
CA GLN A 428 14.44 53.24 -23.57
C GLN A 428 13.36 54.29 -23.93
N ASN A 429 12.77 54.89 -22.89
CA ASN A 429 11.82 56.02 -22.91
C ASN A 429 10.47 55.79 -23.61
N ARG A 430 10.40 55.04 -24.73
CA ARG A 430 9.17 54.86 -25.53
C ARG A 430 7.99 54.24 -24.76
N PRO A 431 8.14 53.18 -23.95
CA PRO A 431 7.05 52.63 -23.14
C PRO A 431 6.45 53.67 -22.18
N ALA A 432 7.28 54.46 -21.50
CA ALA A 432 6.81 55.51 -20.60
C ALA A 432 6.05 56.63 -21.35
N GLU A 433 6.56 57.06 -22.51
CA GLU A 433 5.90 58.06 -23.37
C GLU A 433 4.53 57.58 -23.88
N LEU A 434 4.46 56.33 -24.33
CA LEU A 434 3.23 55.76 -24.91
C LEU A 434 2.18 55.46 -23.82
N ILE A 435 2.59 55.01 -22.63
CA ILE A 435 1.69 54.87 -21.47
C ILE A 435 1.11 56.24 -21.07
N ALA A 436 1.91 57.30 -21.05
CA ALA A 436 1.43 58.65 -20.73
C ALA A 436 0.40 59.17 -21.74
N LYS A 437 0.61 58.94 -23.05
CA LYS A 437 -0.36 59.29 -24.10
C LYS A 437 -1.66 58.49 -23.99
N PHE A 438 -1.56 57.18 -23.78
CA PHE A 438 -2.72 56.31 -23.58
C PHE A 438 -3.57 56.76 -22.38
N LEU A 439 -2.93 57.22 -21.29
CA LEU A 439 -3.64 57.77 -20.13
C LEU A 439 -4.39 59.07 -20.47
N ASP A 440 -3.76 60.01 -21.16
CA ASP A 440 -4.38 61.28 -21.60
C ASP A 440 -5.57 61.02 -22.55
N GLU A 441 -5.44 60.09 -23.50
CA GLU A 441 -6.53 59.68 -24.39
C GLU A 441 -7.70 59.05 -23.62
N LYS A 442 -7.44 58.15 -22.66
CA LYS A 442 -8.51 57.55 -21.83
C LYS A 442 -9.20 58.57 -20.91
N LEU A 443 -8.45 59.52 -20.33
CA LEU A 443 -9.00 60.59 -19.50
C LEU A 443 -9.82 61.61 -20.31
N ARG A 444 -9.45 61.88 -21.57
CA ARG A 444 -10.26 62.69 -22.49
C ARG A 444 -11.51 61.95 -22.98
N ALA A 445 -11.40 60.64 -23.20
CA ALA A 445 -12.54 59.81 -23.59
C ALA A 445 -13.57 59.66 -22.46
N GLY A 446 -13.14 59.53 -21.21
CA GLY A 446 -14.02 59.45 -20.02
C GLY A 446 -14.67 60.77 -19.60
N ASN A 447 -14.38 61.88 -20.30
CA ASN A 447 -15.07 63.17 -20.16
C ASN A 447 -16.09 63.40 -21.31
N LYS A 448 -16.58 62.32 -21.93
CA LYS A 448 -17.67 62.29 -22.92
C LYS A 448 -18.67 61.19 -22.59
#